data_AF-A0A2V8DQ14-F1
#
_entry.id   AF-A0A2V8DQ14-F1
#
_cell.length_a   1.000
_cell.length_b   1.000
_cell.length_c   1.000
_cell.angle_alpha   90.00
_cell.angle_beta   90.00
_cell.angle_gamma   90.00
#
_symmetry.space_group_name_H-M   'P 1'
#
loop_
_entity.id
_entity.type
_entity.pdbx_description
1 polymer ?
#
loop_
_entity_poly.entity_id
_entity_poly.type
_entity_poly.pdbx_seq_one_letter_code
_entity_poly.pdbx_strand_id
1 'polypeptide(L)' 'GVVGEQPVLGPGESFQYTSGCELATSSGVMRGTYQMLSVDGAQFDVEIAPFALHEPYTIH' A
#
# COMPACT_ATOMS: atom_id res chain seq x y z
N GLY A 1 -3.60 7.78 6.77
CA GLY A 1 -2.39 7.15 7.32
C GLY A 1 -2.39 5.67 7.00
N VAL A 2 -1.22 5.04 7.00
CA VAL A 2 -1.06 3.59 6.85
C VAL A 2 -0.99 2.96 8.23
N VAL A 3 -1.79 1.94 8.52
CA VAL A 3 -1.85 1.27 9.85
C VAL A 3 -1.99 2.21 11.07
N GLY A 4 -2.63 3.37 10.89
CA GLY A 4 -2.78 4.40 11.93
C GLY A 4 -1.62 5.40 12.03
N GLU A 5 -0.56 5.19 11.25
CA GLU A 5 0.65 6.02 11.20
C GLU A 5 0.62 7.00 10.00
N GLN A 6 1.33 8.11 10.14
CA GLN A 6 1.65 9.04 9.04
C GLN A 6 3.17 9.22 9.00
N PRO A 7 3.91 8.28 8.39
CA PRO A 7 5.36 8.33 8.38
C PRO A 7 5.87 9.54 7.57
N VAL A 8 6.89 10.21 8.09
CA VAL A 8 7.66 11.22 7.37
C VAL A 8 8.89 10.53 6.80
N LEU A 9 9.07 10.61 5.48
CA LEU A 9 10.18 9.96 4.78
C LEU A 9 11.20 11.00 4.32
N GLY A 10 12.43 10.87 4.80
CA GLY A 10 13.57 11.59 4.25
C GLY A 10 14.03 11.00 2.90
N PRO A 11 14.91 11.72 2.17
CA PRO A 11 15.47 11.21 0.93
C PRO A 11 16.19 9.87 1.13
N GLY A 12 15.75 8.83 0.42
CA GLY A 12 16.33 7.48 0.50
C GLY A 12 15.78 6.62 1.64
N GLU A 13 14.90 7.14 2.49
CA GLU A 13 14.24 6.36 3.52
C GLU A 13 13.02 5.62 2.98
N SER A 14 12.70 4.50 3.62
CA SER A 14 11.56 3.67 3.28
C SER A 14 10.79 3.28 4.53
N PHE A 15 9.47 3.28 4.44
CA PHE A 15 8.60 2.74 5.47
C PHE A 15 7.87 1.52 4.92
N GLN A 16 7.92 0.40 5.66
CA GLN A 16 7.27 -0.84 5.30
C GLN A 16 6.25 -1.21 6.37
N TYR A 17 5.06 -1.63 5.94
CA TYR A 17 4.01 -2.12 6.82
C TYR A 17 3.31 -3.33 6.20
N THR A 18 2.64 -4.10 7.05
CA THR A 18 1.81 -5.24 6.64
C THR A 18 0.38 -4.98 7.06
N SER A 19 -0.55 -5.14 6.13
CA SER A 19 -2.00 -5.08 6.37
C SER A 19 -2.69 -6.29 5.73
N GLY A 20 -3.81 -6.71 6.30
CA GLY A 20 -4.65 -7.76 5.73
C GLY A 20 -5.81 -7.20 4.90
N CYS A 21 -6.24 -7.95 3.88
CA CYS A 21 -7.47 -7.72 3.13
C CYS A 21 -8.21 -9.05 3.01
N GLU A 22 -9.42 -9.14 3.58
CA GLU A 22 -10.26 -10.31 3.43
C GLU A 22 -10.94 -10.29 2.05
N LEU A 23 -10.78 -11.36 1.29
CA LEU A 23 -11.45 -11.55 0.00
C LEU A 23 -12.47 -12.69 0.12
N ALA A 24 -13.67 -12.48 -0.41
CA ALA A 24 -14.66 -13.54 -0.55
C ALA A 24 -14.35 -14.50 -1.73
N THR A 25 -13.33 -14.19 -2.52
CA THR A 25 -12.91 -14.91 -3.73
C THR A 25 -11.47 -15.42 -3.57
N SER A 26 -11.15 -16.54 -4.22
CA SER A 26 -9.79 -17.14 -4.21
C SER A 26 -8.72 -16.30 -4.91
N SER A 27 -9.12 -15.26 -5.64
CA SER A 27 -8.23 -14.28 -6.25
C SER A 27 -8.88 -12.90 -6.31
N GLY A 28 -8.05 -11.86 -6.38
CA GLY A 28 -8.45 -10.46 -6.49
C GLY A 28 -7.31 -9.58 -6.98
N VAL A 29 -7.57 -8.28 -7.13
CA VAL A 29 -6.57 -7.26 -7.50
C VAL A 29 -6.70 -6.07 -6.55
N MET A 30 -5.58 -5.62 -5.98
CA MET A 30 -5.49 -4.39 -5.21
C MET A 30 -4.88 -3.28 -6.06
N ARG A 31 -5.45 -2.07 -5.97
CA ARG A 31 -4.90 -0.82 -6.53
C ARG A 31 -5.31 0.34 -5.62
N GLY A 32 -4.62 1.46 -5.69
CA GLY A 32 -4.99 2.63 -4.88
C GLY A 32 -4.05 3.80 -5.07
N THR A 33 -4.16 4.78 -4.18
CA THR A 33 -3.27 5.94 -4.13
C THR A 33 -2.92 6.27 -2.70
N TYR A 34 -1.72 6.79 -2.47
CA TYR A 34 -1.36 7.49 -1.25
C TYR A 34 -1.42 8.99 -1.49
N GLN A 35 -2.14 9.69 -0.63
CA GLN A 35 -2.03 11.15 -0.56
C GLN A 35 -0.83 11.51 0.30
N MET A 36 0.11 12.24 -0.29
CA MET A 36 1.37 12.66 0.32
C MET A 36 1.39 14.18 0.52
N LEU A 37 2.17 14.62 1.51
CA LEU A 37 2.46 16.02 1.76
C LEU A 37 3.97 16.24 1.63
N SER A 38 4.38 17.14 0.74
CA SER A 38 5.76 17.60 0.63
C SER A 38 6.16 18.44 1.84
N VAL A 39 7.46 18.54 2.10
CA VAL A 39 8.04 19.45 3.10
C VAL A 39 7.63 20.91 2.86
N ASP A 40 7.37 21.28 1.60
CA ASP A 40 6.92 22.62 1.21
C ASP A 40 5.40 22.84 1.39
N GLY A 41 4.68 21.84 1.92
CA GLY A 41 3.23 21.88 2.14
C GLY A 41 2.39 21.54 0.90
N ALA A 42 3.01 21.19 -0.23
CA ALA A 42 2.30 20.75 -1.43
C ALA A 42 1.73 19.33 -1.26
N GLN A 43 0.46 19.12 -1.64
CA GLN A 43 -0.15 17.80 -1.67
C GLN A 43 0.01 17.16 -3.04
N PHE A 44 0.32 15.85 -3.06
CA PHE A 44 0.41 15.08 -4.29
C PHE A 44 0.01 13.62 -4.05
N ASP A 45 -0.48 12.96 -5.10
CA ASP A 45 -0.88 11.56 -5.03
C ASP A 45 0.19 10.66 -5.63
N VAL A 46 0.45 9.53 -4.97
CA VAL A 46 1.33 8.47 -5.44
C VAL A 46 0.47 7.25 -5.77
N GLU A 47 0.54 6.78 -7.01
CA GLU A 47 -0.22 5.62 -7.47
C GLU A 47 0.39 4.31 -6.95
N ILE A 48 -0.48 3.45 -6.42
CA ILE A 48 -0.18 2.05 -6.12
C ILE A 48 -0.64 1.24 -7.34
N ALA A 49 0.34 0.80 -8.13
CA ALA A 49 0.08 -0.01 -9.31
C ALA A 49 -0.73 -1.27 -8.96
N PRO A 50 -1.65 -1.71 -9.83
CA PRO A 50 -2.45 -2.90 -9.55
C PRO A 50 -1.57 -4.15 -9.34
N PHE A 51 -1.80 -4.86 -8.24
CA PHE A 51 -1.15 -6.14 -7.97
C PHE A 51 -2.17 -7.21 -7.58
N ALA A 52 -1.85 -8.46 -7.91
CA ALA A 52 -2.76 -9.58 -7.73
C ALA A 52 -2.67 -10.15 -6.31
N LEU A 53 -3.83 -10.43 -5.72
CA LEU A 53 -3.97 -11.22 -4.51
C LEU A 53 -4.44 -12.60 -4.91
N HIS A 54 -3.70 -13.64 -4.57
CA HIS A 54 -4.05 -15.02 -4.86
C HIS A 54 -3.90 -15.81 -3.57
N GLU A 55 -4.83 -16.73 -3.30
CA GLU A 55 -4.61 -17.73 -2.26
C GLU A 55 -3.32 -18.50 -2.60
N PRO A 56 -2.42 -18.72 -1.61
CA PRO A 56 -1.27 -19.56 -1.84
C PRO A 56 -1.79 -20.96 -2.20
N TYR A 57 -1.56 -21.39 -3.44
CA TYR A 57 -1.81 -22.77 -3.83
C TYR A 57 -0.92 -23.66 -2.96
N THR A 58 -1.50 -24.31 -1.96
CA THR A 58 -0.86 -25.41 -1.26
C THR A 58 -0.79 -26.57 -2.26
N ILE A 59 0.32 -26.70 -2.99
CA ILE A 59 0.61 -27.94 -3.70
C ILE A 59 0.88 -28.99 -2.63
N HIS A 60 -0.07 -29.90 -2.46
CA HIS A 60 0.08 -31.12 -1.67
C HIS A 60 0.32 -32.32 -2.59
#